data_AF-A0A829DEB6-F1
#
_entry.id   AF-A0A829DEB6-F1
#
_cell.length_a   1.000
_cell.length_b   1.000
_cell.length_c   1.000
_cell.angle_alpha   90.00
_cell.angle_beta   90.00
_cell.angle_gamma   90.00
#
_symmetry.space_group_name_H-M   'P 1'
#
loop_
_entity.id
_entity.type
_entity.pdbx_description
1 polymer ?
#
loop_
_entity_poly.entity_id
_entity_poly.type
_entity_poly.pdbx_seq_one_letter_code
_entity_poly.pdbx_strand_id
1 'polypeptide(L)'
;MLAISVIFYLFTTILIGAVASRFVSDSKDYVLAGRRLPLFLASSALFATWFGSETLLGASSRFVEDGILGVIEDPFGAALCLFLVGLFFARPLYRMNILTFGDFYKNRFGRRAEILSSVFMIPSYFGWIAAQFVALGIIFHSLADIPVSTGIIAGAGVVLIYTVIGGMWAISLTDFLQTVLIVLGLSYLVWDLSSKAGGIEKILASTKPGFFRFFPEMNAKSIFAYIAAWMTIGLGSIPQQDIFQRVMASKSEKVAVYSSLLGSFFI
;
A
#
# COMPACT_ATOMS: atom_id res chain seq x y z
N MET A 1 -2.59 -21.02 -19.56
CA MET A 1 -1.33 -20.31 -19.28
C MET A 1 -1.48 -19.35 -18.10
N LEU A 2 -2.43 -18.40 -18.11
CA LEU A 2 -2.69 -17.46 -17.00
C LEU A 2 -2.90 -18.13 -15.63
N ALA A 3 -3.78 -19.13 -15.53
CA ALA A 3 -4.03 -19.82 -14.25
C ALA A 3 -2.76 -20.50 -13.68
N ILE A 4 -1.89 -21.05 -14.54
CA ILE A 4 -0.63 -21.66 -14.13
C ILE A 4 0.32 -20.59 -13.57
N SER A 5 0.40 -19.42 -14.21
CA SER A 5 1.19 -18.29 -13.70
C SER A 5 0.70 -17.80 -12.34
N VAL A 6 -0.62 -17.76 -12.13
CA VAL A 6 -1.22 -17.40 -10.83
C VAL A 6 -0.88 -18.43 -9.76
N ILE A 7 -1.04 -19.72 -10.06
CA ILE A 7 -0.69 -20.80 -9.12
C ILE A 7 0.80 -20.73 -8.76
N PHE A 8 1.66 -20.53 -9.77
CA PHE A 8 3.10 -20.37 -9.55
C PHE A 8 3.42 -19.15 -8.68
N TYR A 9 2.76 -18.01 -8.91
CA TYR A 9 2.89 -16.81 -8.10
C TYR A 9 2.45 -17.04 -6.64
N LEU A 10 1.30 -17.67 -6.42
CA LEU A 10 0.80 -17.98 -5.08
C LEU A 10 1.74 -18.95 -4.34
N PHE A 11 2.19 -19.99 -5.04
CA PHE A 11 3.15 -20.94 -4.49
C PHE A 11 4.47 -20.26 -4.12
N THR A 12 5.00 -19.40 -4.98
CA THR A 12 6.23 -18.63 -4.71
C THR A 12 6.07 -17.72 -3.50
N THR A 13 4.91 -17.07 -3.36
CA THR A 13 4.60 -16.20 -2.21
C THR A 13 4.57 -16.99 -0.91
N ILE A 14 3.92 -18.16 -0.89
CA ILE A 14 3.90 -19.06 0.27
C ILE A 14 5.32 -19.55 0.61
N LEU A 15 6.10 -19.94 -0.42
CA LEU A 15 7.47 -20.40 -0.23
C LEU A 15 8.36 -19.31 0.39
N ILE A 16 8.24 -18.06 -0.10
CA ILE A 16 8.95 -16.92 0.48
C ILE A 16 8.56 -16.74 1.95
N GLY A 17 7.27 -16.78 2.28
CA GLY A 17 6.82 -16.66 3.67
C GLY A 17 7.32 -17.79 4.57
N ALA A 18 7.31 -19.03 4.07
CA ALA A 18 7.84 -20.19 4.78
C ALA A 18 9.35 -20.09 5.02
N VAL A 19 10.13 -19.64 4.04
CA VAL A 19 11.57 -19.39 4.20
C VAL A 19 11.82 -18.23 5.17
N ALA A 20 11.00 -17.17 5.10
CA ALA A 20 11.11 -16.00 5.94
C ALA A 20 10.89 -16.29 7.43
N SER A 21 10.10 -17.32 7.76
CA SER A 21 9.91 -17.78 9.16
C SER A 21 11.21 -18.08 9.90
N ARG A 22 12.26 -18.49 9.17
CA ARG A 22 13.59 -18.77 9.74
C ARG A 22 14.27 -17.54 10.33
N PHE A 23 13.81 -16.34 9.97
CA PHE A 23 14.31 -15.07 10.50
C PHE A 23 13.51 -14.54 11.69
N VAL A 24 12.48 -15.27 12.15
CA VAL A 24 11.60 -14.85 13.23
C VAL A 24 11.87 -15.69 14.47
N SER A 25 12.46 -15.08 15.50
CA SER A 25 12.74 -15.74 16.78
C SER A 25 12.02 -15.10 17.96
N ASP A 26 11.71 -13.81 17.89
CA ASP A 26 11.02 -13.07 18.93
C ASP A 26 9.95 -12.12 18.37
N SER A 27 9.24 -11.41 19.26
CA SER A 27 8.20 -10.45 18.88
C SER A 27 8.72 -9.25 18.09
N LYS A 28 9.98 -8.84 18.31
CA LYS A 28 10.59 -7.72 17.58
C LYS A 28 10.93 -8.12 16.14
N ASP A 29 11.39 -9.35 15.94
CA ASP A 29 11.55 -9.94 14.61
C ASP A 29 10.20 -10.12 13.91
N TYR A 30 9.19 -10.58 14.63
CA TYR A 30 7.85 -10.77 14.09
C TYR A 30 7.21 -9.44 13.62
N VAL A 31 7.27 -8.40 14.44
CA VAL A 31 6.59 -7.12 14.17
C VAL A 31 7.44 -6.17 13.31
N LEU A 32 8.76 -6.12 13.53
CA LEU A 32 9.64 -5.12 12.90
C LEU A 32 10.81 -5.72 12.11
N ALA A 33 10.81 -7.03 11.82
CA ALA A 33 11.94 -7.71 11.16
C ALA A 33 13.28 -7.41 11.86
N GLY A 34 13.25 -7.27 13.19
CA GLY A 34 14.42 -6.98 14.01
C GLY A 34 15.01 -5.59 13.78
N ARG A 35 14.31 -4.71 13.05
CA ARG A 35 14.81 -3.45 12.50
C ARG A 35 16.04 -3.70 11.62
N ARG A 36 15.93 -4.64 10.67
CA ARG A 36 17.03 -5.05 9.79
C ARG A 36 16.72 -4.86 8.31
N LEU A 37 15.57 -4.29 7.96
CA LEU A 37 15.20 -4.13 6.56
C LEU A 37 16.15 -3.15 5.84
N PRO A 38 16.81 -3.59 4.75
CA PRO A 38 17.56 -2.69 3.88
C PRO A 38 16.63 -1.75 3.13
N LEU A 39 17.20 -0.71 2.53
CA LEU A 39 16.47 0.38 1.87
C LEU A 39 15.47 -0.13 0.84
N PHE A 40 15.87 -1.06 -0.04
CA PHE A 40 15.00 -1.57 -1.09
C PHE A 40 13.79 -2.34 -0.56
N LEU A 41 13.98 -3.20 0.45
CA LEU A 41 12.85 -3.92 1.07
C LEU A 41 11.91 -2.97 1.81
N ALA A 42 12.45 -2.02 2.57
CA ALA A 42 11.65 -1.04 3.29
C ALA A 42 10.87 -0.11 2.34
N SER A 43 11.49 0.35 1.25
CA SER A 43 10.84 1.23 0.27
C SER A 43 9.75 0.47 -0.48
N SER A 44 10.01 -0.78 -0.88
CA SER A 44 9.03 -1.61 -1.59
C SER A 44 7.86 -1.97 -0.69
N ALA A 45 8.10 -2.24 0.59
CA ALA A 45 7.01 -2.47 1.55
C ALA A 45 6.12 -1.22 1.71
N LEU A 46 6.72 -0.02 1.77
CA LEU A 46 5.97 1.24 1.85
C LEU A 46 5.16 1.50 0.57
N PHE A 47 5.75 1.29 -0.59
CA PHE A 47 5.05 1.38 -1.88
C PHE A 47 3.89 0.36 -1.99
N ALA A 48 4.16 -0.91 -1.69
CA ALA A 48 3.19 -1.99 -1.79
C ALA A 48 1.99 -1.84 -0.84
N THR A 49 2.15 -1.08 0.26
CA THR A 49 1.04 -0.75 1.18
C THR A 49 -0.07 0.02 0.47
N TRP A 50 0.34 0.94 -0.40
CA TRP A 50 -0.57 1.81 -1.13
C TRP A 50 -1.07 1.19 -2.41
N PHE A 51 -0.28 0.31 -3.03
CA PHE A 51 -0.65 -0.35 -4.26
C PHE A 51 -1.60 -1.55 -4.03
N GLY A 52 -2.86 -1.27 -3.72
CA GLY A 52 -3.91 -2.26 -3.42
C GLY A 52 -5.05 -2.31 -4.43
N SER A 53 -6.15 -2.97 -4.03
CA SER A 53 -7.38 -3.03 -4.83
C SER A 53 -8.00 -1.66 -5.11
N GLU A 54 -7.86 -0.72 -4.18
CA GLU A 54 -8.33 0.65 -4.31
C GLU A 54 -7.67 1.35 -5.50
N THR A 55 -6.34 1.35 -5.57
CA THR A 55 -5.60 1.97 -6.69
C THR A 55 -5.88 1.25 -8.01
N LEU A 56 -5.83 -0.09 -8.02
CA LEU A 56 -5.96 -0.87 -9.25
C LEU A 56 -7.37 -0.85 -9.84
N LEU A 57 -8.41 -0.98 -9.02
CA LEU A 57 -9.80 -1.08 -9.48
C LEU A 57 -10.57 0.23 -9.31
N GLY A 58 -10.36 0.93 -8.19
CA GLY A 58 -11.07 2.16 -7.86
C GLY A 58 -10.50 3.39 -8.56
N ALA A 59 -9.23 3.71 -8.32
CA ALA A 59 -8.60 4.89 -8.88
C ALA A 59 -8.54 4.84 -10.41
N SER A 60 -8.31 3.66 -11.00
CA SER A 60 -8.35 3.50 -12.46
C SER A 60 -9.74 3.82 -13.06
N SER A 61 -10.83 3.38 -12.42
CA SER A 61 -12.20 3.71 -12.84
C SER A 61 -12.48 5.21 -12.67
N ARG A 62 -12.10 5.77 -11.52
CA ARG A 62 -12.28 7.21 -11.24
C ARG A 62 -11.49 8.09 -12.20
N PHE A 63 -10.29 7.67 -12.57
CA PHE A 63 -9.49 8.38 -13.55
C PHE A 63 -10.19 8.46 -14.92
N VAL A 64 -10.81 7.38 -15.38
CA VAL A 64 -11.55 7.36 -16.65
C VAL A 64 -12.79 8.27 -16.61
N GLU A 65 -13.47 8.34 -15.47
CA GLU A 65 -14.69 9.15 -15.30
C GLU A 65 -14.39 10.64 -15.12
N ASP A 66 -13.52 10.95 -14.15
CA ASP A 66 -13.31 12.28 -13.56
C ASP A 66 -11.92 12.88 -13.89
N GLY A 67 -11.03 12.14 -14.55
CA GLY A 67 -9.67 12.58 -14.89
C GLY A 67 -8.76 12.68 -13.67
N ILE A 68 -7.74 13.54 -13.74
CA ILE A 68 -6.75 13.74 -12.67
C ILE A 68 -7.41 14.19 -11.36
N LEU A 69 -8.46 15.02 -11.42
CA LEU A 69 -9.13 15.51 -10.21
C LEU A 69 -9.82 14.40 -9.42
N GLY A 70 -10.23 13.31 -10.08
CA GLY A 70 -10.83 12.14 -9.44
C GLY A 70 -9.86 11.25 -8.68
N VAL A 71 -8.54 11.45 -8.88
CA VAL A 71 -7.47 10.61 -8.32
C VAL A 71 -6.45 11.44 -7.52
N ILE A 72 -6.85 12.62 -7.04
CA ILE A 72 -5.98 13.47 -6.22
C ILE A 72 -5.66 12.82 -4.88
N GLU A 73 -6.59 12.05 -4.31
CA GLU A 73 -6.36 11.35 -3.04
C GLU A 73 -5.37 10.18 -3.20
N ASP A 74 -5.53 9.36 -4.25
CA ASP A 74 -4.68 8.23 -4.60
C ASP A 74 -4.37 8.30 -6.10
N PRO A 75 -3.11 8.54 -6.54
CA PRO A 75 -1.85 8.35 -5.79
C PRO A 75 -1.28 9.57 -5.05
N PHE A 76 -1.72 10.79 -5.38
CA PHE A 76 -0.97 11.98 -4.95
C PHE A 76 -1.01 12.23 -3.44
N GLY A 77 -2.15 12.01 -2.79
CA GLY A 77 -2.27 12.09 -1.33
C GLY A 77 -1.38 11.07 -0.62
N ALA A 78 -1.37 9.81 -1.08
CA ALA A 78 -0.50 8.77 -0.55
C ALA A 78 0.99 9.14 -0.69
N ALA A 79 1.39 9.67 -1.85
CA ALA A 79 2.74 10.17 -2.08
C ALA A 79 3.09 11.30 -1.10
N LEU A 80 2.19 12.27 -0.88
CA LEU A 80 2.39 13.34 0.10
C LEU A 80 2.50 12.81 1.53
N CYS A 81 1.71 11.80 1.90
CA CYS A 81 1.78 11.17 3.21
C CYS A 81 3.20 10.62 3.47
N LEU A 82 3.71 9.78 2.57
CA LEU A 82 5.05 9.21 2.69
C LEU A 82 6.15 10.29 2.64
N PHE A 83 5.97 11.34 1.85
CA PHE A 83 6.88 12.48 1.81
C PHE A 83 6.96 13.18 3.17
N LEU A 84 5.81 13.52 3.77
CA LEU A 84 5.73 14.17 5.07
C LEU A 84 6.27 13.27 6.19
N VAL A 85 5.96 11.97 6.14
CA VAL A 85 6.51 10.98 7.07
C VAL A 85 8.03 10.96 6.97
N GLY A 86 8.60 10.86 5.76
CA GLY A 86 10.05 10.87 5.56
C GLY A 86 10.72 12.13 6.07
N LEU A 87 10.13 13.30 5.82
CA LEU A 87 10.71 14.58 6.23
C LEU A 87 10.63 14.85 7.74
N PHE A 88 9.46 14.63 8.34
CA PHE A 88 9.17 15.14 9.68
C PHE A 88 9.03 14.06 10.74
N PHE A 89 8.47 12.89 10.41
CA PHE A 89 8.04 11.92 11.42
C PHE A 89 8.95 10.70 11.53
N ALA A 90 9.58 10.26 10.44
CA ALA A 90 10.39 9.04 10.41
C ALA A 90 11.53 9.08 11.44
N ARG A 91 12.32 10.17 11.47
CA ARG A 91 13.43 10.32 12.43
C ARG A 91 12.99 10.32 13.90
N PRO A 92 12.09 11.21 14.36
CA PRO A 92 11.72 11.24 15.77
C PRO A 92 11.07 9.93 16.21
N LEU A 93 10.20 9.34 15.39
CA LEU A 93 9.56 8.05 15.70
C LEU A 93 10.59 6.92 15.78
N TYR A 94 11.58 6.89 14.87
CA TYR A 94 12.63 5.87 14.87
C TYR A 94 13.43 5.88 16.17
N ARG A 95 13.76 7.07 16.70
CA ARG A 95 14.53 7.23 17.94
C ARG A 95 13.79 6.80 19.20
N MET A 96 12.46 6.76 19.18
CA MET A 96 11.66 6.35 20.34
C MET A 96 11.75 4.86 20.64
N ASN A 97 12.25 4.04 19.70
CA ASN A 97 12.44 2.59 19.87
C ASN A 97 11.18 1.86 20.39
N ILE A 98 10.02 2.26 19.88
CA ILE A 98 8.72 1.64 20.19
C ILE A 98 8.36 0.57 19.16
N LEU A 99 7.46 -0.35 19.53
CA LEU A 99 7.03 -1.46 18.68
C LEU A 99 5.77 -1.12 17.89
N THR A 100 4.85 -0.37 18.50
CA THR A 100 3.55 0.01 17.90
C THR A 100 3.35 1.51 17.93
N PHE A 101 2.46 2.02 17.07
CA PHE A 101 2.02 3.41 17.14
C PHE A 101 1.20 3.68 18.42
N GLY A 102 0.56 2.65 19.00
CA GLY A 102 -0.08 2.73 20.32
C GLY A 102 0.90 3.11 21.43
N ASP A 103 2.13 2.58 21.38
CA ASP A 103 3.19 2.91 22.35
C ASP A 103 3.58 4.40 22.30
N PHE A 104 3.45 5.06 21.15
CA PHE A 104 3.64 6.50 21.06
C PHE A 104 2.61 7.24 21.92
N TYR A 105 1.33 6.87 21.81
CA TYR A 105 0.27 7.44 22.65
C TYR A 105 0.48 7.12 24.13
N LYS A 106 0.96 5.92 24.45
CA LYS A 106 1.35 5.54 25.82
C LYS A 106 2.43 6.47 26.39
N ASN A 107 3.51 6.66 25.64
CA ASN A 107 4.66 7.47 26.08
C ASN A 107 4.28 8.95 26.22
N ARG A 108 3.39 9.45 25.35
CA ARG A 108 3.04 10.87 25.31
C ARG A 108 1.86 11.27 26.20
N PHE A 109 0.89 10.38 26.39
CA PHE A 109 -0.41 10.66 27.03
C PHE A 109 -0.85 9.59 28.04
N GLY A 110 -0.08 8.52 28.23
CA GLY A 110 -0.35 7.46 29.19
C GLY A 110 -1.24 6.32 28.67
N ARG A 111 -1.45 5.32 29.53
CA ARG A 111 -2.12 4.05 29.19
C ARG A 111 -3.55 4.19 28.67
N ARG A 112 -4.30 5.20 29.13
CA ARG A 112 -5.68 5.44 28.66
C ARG A 112 -5.70 5.81 27.17
N ALA A 113 -4.78 6.67 26.74
CA ALA A 113 -4.68 7.09 25.35
C ALA A 113 -4.20 5.95 24.44
N GLU A 114 -3.27 5.12 24.91
CA GLU A 114 -2.86 3.90 24.21
C GLU A 114 -4.06 3.01 23.88
N ILE A 115 -4.85 2.66 24.91
CA ILE A 115 -6.02 1.79 24.73
C ILE A 115 -7.04 2.44 23.79
N LEU A 116 -7.33 3.73 24.00
CA LEU A 116 -8.31 4.44 23.17
C LEU A 116 -7.87 4.48 21.70
N SER A 117 -6.59 4.78 21.44
CA SER A 117 -6.03 4.80 20.08
C SER A 117 -6.13 3.44 19.40
N SER A 118 -5.80 2.35 20.11
CA SER A 118 -5.88 0.99 19.59
C SER A 118 -7.33 0.56 19.32
N VAL A 119 -8.28 0.94 20.18
CA VAL A 119 -9.71 0.63 20.01
C VAL A 119 -10.30 1.30 18.77
N PHE A 120 -9.82 2.49 18.37
CA PHE A 120 -10.25 3.13 17.13
C PHE A 120 -9.47 2.64 15.91
N MET A 121 -8.18 2.33 16.06
CA MET A 121 -7.31 1.96 14.96
C MET A 121 -7.48 0.50 14.49
N ILE A 122 -7.76 -0.45 15.39
CA ILE A 122 -7.95 -1.85 14.99
C ILE A 122 -9.20 -2.02 14.11
N PRO A 123 -10.39 -1.46 14.46
CA PRO A 123 -11.58 -1.61 13.65
C PRO A 123 -11.47 -1.05 12.23
N SER A 124 -10.71 0.03 12.02
CA SER A 124 -10.56 0.65 10.70
C SER A 124 -9.89 -0.28 9.69
N TYR A 125 -9.01 -1.19 10.13
CA TYR A 125 -8.35 -2.14 9.24
C TYR A 125 -9.27 -3.24 8.71
N PHE A 126 -10.37 -3.58 9.38
CA PHE A 126 -11.29 -4.61 8.86
C PHE A 126 -11.94 -4.18 7.55
N GLY A 127 -12.35 -2.91 7.43
CA GLY A 127 -12.90 -2.37 6.20
C GLY A 127 -11.89 -2.41 5.05
N TRP A 128 -10.66 -1.99 5.33
CA TRP A 128 -9.56 -2.04 4.37
C TRP A 128 -9.27 -3.47 3.90
N ILE A 129 -9.06 -4.40 4.84
CA ILE A 129 -8.74 -5.80 4.52
C ILE A 129 -9.90 -6.48 3.78
N ALA A 130 -11.15 -6.19 4.16
CA ALA A 130 -12.32 -6.74 3.47
C ALA A 130 -12.35 -6.32 1.99
N ALA A 131 -12.06 -5.06 1.69
CA ALA A 131 -11.99 -4.58 0.30
C ALA A 131 -10.89 -5.31 -0.50
N GLN A 132 -9.73 -5.59 0.12
CA GLN A 132 -8.65 -6.35 -0.53
C GLN A 132 -9.06 -7.80 -0.82
N PHE A 133 -9.72 -8.48 0.13
CA PHE A 133 -10.17 -9.86 -0.09
C PHE A 133 -11.28 -9.97 -1.13
N VAL A 134 -12.23 -9.02 -1.15
CA VAL A 134 -13.27 -8.97 -2.19
C VAL A 134 -12.62 -8.83 -3.57
N ALA A 135 -11.65 -7.92 -3.73
CA ALA A 135 -10.92 -7.76 -4.98
C ALA A 135 -10.20 -9.05 -5.42
N LEU A 136 -9.56 -9.75 -4.47
CA LEU A 136 -8.93 -11.04 -4.73
C LEU A 136 -9.94 -12.10 -5.20
N GLY A 137 -11.13 -12.13 -4.60
CA GLY A 137 -12.23 -13.00 -5.03
C GLY A 137 -12.73 -12.67 -6.44
N ILE A 138 -12.85 -11.38 -6.78
CA ILE A 138 -13.21 -10.92 -8.13
C ILE A 138 -12.14 -11.36 -9.14
N ILE A 139 -10.86 -11.21 -8.82
CA ILE A 139 -9.75 -11.64 -9.69
C ILE A 139 -9.82 -13.15 -9.97
N PHE A 140 -10.03 -13.97 -8.94
CA PHE A 140 -10.15 -15.43 -9.13
C PHE A 140 -11.38 -15.81 -9.95
N HIS A 141 -12.50 -15.12 -9.75
CA HIS A 141 -13.69 -15.30 -10.58
C HIS A 141 -13.40 -14.96 -12.04
N SER A 142 -12.79 -13.81 -12.32
CA SER A 142 -12.46 -13.40 -13.69
C SER A 142 -11.45 -14.31 -14.40
N LEU A 143 -10.55 -14.97 -13.67
CA LEU A 143 -9.48 -15.79 -14.26
C LEU A 143 -9.84 -17.29 -14.40
N ALA A 144 -10.67 -17.82 -13.51
CA ALA A 144 -10.92 -19.25 -13.39
C ALA A 144 -12.39 -19.60 -13.16
N ASP A 145 -13.30 -18.62 -13.25
CA ASP A 145 -14.75 -18.76 -13.03
C ASP A 145 -15.11 -19.35 -11.66
N ILE A 146 -14.23 -19.16 -10.68
CA ILE A 146 -14.43 -19.59 -9.29
C ILE A 146 -15.48 -18.67 -8.65
N PRO A 147 -16.44 -19.18 -7.86
CA PRO A 147 -17.37 -18.33 -7.12
C PRO A 147 -16.62 -17.33 -6.24
N VAL A 148 -17.03 -16.05 -6.26
CA VAL A 148 -16.34 -14.95 -5.54
C VAL A 148 -16.16 -15.27 -4.06
N SER A 149 -17.17 -15.86 -3.40
CA SER A 149 -17.10 -16.26 -1.99
C SER A 149 -15.99 -17.30 -1.72
N THR A 150 -15.87 -18.30 -2.58
CA THR A 150 -14.80 -19.31 -2.52
C THR A 150 -13.44 -18.66 -2.78
N GLY A 151 -13.36 -17.74 -3.74
CA GLY A 151 -12.14 -16.99 -4.05
C GLY A 151 -11.67 -16.13 -2.87
N ILE A 152 -12.59 -15.46 -2.18
CA ILE A 152 -12.32 -14.69 -0.95
C ILE A 152 -11.71 -15.61 0.11
N ILE A 153 -12.33 -16.74 0.40
CA ILE A 153 -11.88 -17.67 1.46
C ILE A 153 -10.50 -18.25 1.12
N ALA A 154 -10.32 -18.72 -0.11
CA ALA A 154 -9.05 -19.29 -0.56
C ALA A 154 -7.92 -18.25 -0.52
N GLY A 155 -8.20 -17.05 -1.02
CA GLY A 155 -7.27 -15.94 -1.03
C GLY A 155 -6.87 -15.47 0.38
N ALA A 156 -7.86 -15.30 1.26
CA ALA A 156 -7.62 -14.99 2.66
C ALA A 156 -6.78 -16.08 3.35
N GLY A 157 -7.07 -17.36 3.07
CA GLY A 157 -6.28 -18.49 3.59
C GLY A 157 -4.81 -18.40 3.19
N VAL A 158 -4.52 -18.17 1.90
CA VAL A 158 -3.13 -18.03 1.42
C VAL A 158 -2.42 -16.86 2.11
N VAL A 159 -3.07 -15.69 2.15
CA VAL A 159 -2.50 -14.48 2.77
C VAL A 159 -2.24 -14.68 4.26
N LEU A 160 -3.20 -15.25 4.99
CA LEU A 160 -3.06 -15.55 6.40
C LEU A 160 -1.92 -16.53 6.68
N ILE A 161 -1.79 -17.61 5.91
CA ILE A 161 -0.75 -18.63 6.11
C ILE A 161 0.65 -17.99 6.07
N TYR A 162 1.00 -17.29 4.99
CA TYR A 162 2.35 -16.75 4.86
C TYR A 162 2.61 -15.60 5.84
N THR A 163 1.57 -14.82 6.17
CA THR A 163 1.68 -13.67 7.09
C THR A 163 1.88 -14.12 8.53
N VAL A 164 1.11 -15.11 8.99
CA VAL A 164 1.21 -15.66 10.36
C VAL A 164 2.55 -16.38 10.56
N ILE A 165 3.05 -17.05 9.53
CA ILE A 165 4.28 -17.85 9.65
C ILE A 165 5.55 -16.97 9.66
N GLY A 166 5.63 -15.94 8.82
CA GLY A 166 6.88 -15.19 8.65
C GLY A 166 6.86 -13.72 9.06
N GLY A 167 5.73 -13.20 9.55
CA GLY A 167 5.61 -11.84 10.07
C GLY A 167 6.15 -10.76 9.11
N MET A 168 6.80 -9.74 9.66
CA MET A 168 7.32 -8.60 8.90
C MET A 168 8.38 -9.00 7.85
N TRP A 169 9.14 -10.07 8.09
CA TRP A 169 10.10 -10.58 7.10
C TRP A 169 9.41 -11.19 5.89
N ALA A 170 8.37 -12.01 6.10
CA ALA A 170 7.58 -12.53 4.99
C ALA A 170 6.96 -11.40 4.18
N ILE A 171 6.26 -10.48 4.86
CA ILE A 171 5.59 -9.35 4.24
C ILE A 171 6.58 -8.53 3.41
N SER A 172 7.73 -8.16 3.96
CA SER A 172 8.68 -7.30 3.25
C SER A 172 9.30 -7.98 2.01
N LEU A 173 9.53 -9.29 2.06
CA LEU A 173 10.06 -10.05 0.93
C LEU A 173 9.01 -10.28 -0.15
N THR A 174 7.76 -10.56 0.25
CA THR A 174 6.64 -10.68 -0.70
C THR A 174 6.32 -9.33 -1.34
N ASP A 175 6.29 -8.25 -0.56
CA ASP A 175 6.06 -6.88 -1.04
C ASP A 175 7.12 -6.47 -2.06
N PHE A 176 8.39 -6.84 -1.85
CA PHE A 176 9.46 -6.59 -2.82
C PHE A 176 9.23 -7.31 -4.15
N LEU A 177 8.93 -8.62 -4.10
CA LEU A 177 8.62 -9.39 -5.31
C LEU A 177 7.40 -8.81 -6.04
N GLN A 178 6.32 -8.52 -5.30
CA GLN A 178 5.08 -7.97 -5.83
C GLN A 178 5.29 -6.61 -6.47
N THR A 179 6.05 -5.73 -5.83
CA THR A 179 6.41 -4.41 -6.37
C THR A 179 7.11 -4.54 -7.73
N VAL A 180 8.10 -5.43 -7.84
CA VAL A 180 8.78 -5.67 -9.11
C VAL A 180 7.81 -6.19 -10.18
N LEU A 181 6.94 -7.13 -9.84
CA LEU A 181 5.94 -7.68 -10.76
C LEU A 181 4.92 -6.62 -11.20
N ILE A 182 4.47 -5.76 -10.30
CA ILE A 182 3.54 -4.66 -10.57
C ILE A 182 4.19 -3.67 -11.55
N VAL A 183 5.40 -3.20 -11.26
CA VAL A 183 6.10 -2.20 -12.09
C VAL A 183 6.33 -2.75 -13.51
N LEU A 184 6.82 -3.99 -13.62
CA LEU A 184 7.04 -4.61 -14.93
C LEU A 184 5.72 -4.88 -15.67
N GLY A 185 4.70 -5.36 -14.96
CA GLY A 185 3.38 -5.67 -15.52
C GLY A 185 2.67 -4.42 -16.04
N LEU A 186 2.64 -3.34 -15.27
CA LEU A 186 2.05 -2.07 -15.69
C LEU A 186 2.83 -1.43 -16.83
N SER A 187 4.17 -1.46 -16.80
CA SER A 187 5.00 -0.94 -17.89
C SER A 187 4.71 -1.65 -19.20
N TYR A 188 4.58 -2.98 -19.15
CA TYR A 188 4.19 -3.79 -20.31
C TYR A 188 2.75 -3.48 -20.78
N LEU A 189 1.80 -3.35 -19.86
CA LEU A 189 0.40 -3.01 -20.19
C LEU A 189 0.30 -1.64 -20.88
N VAL A 190 1.00 -0.64 -20.38
CA VAL A 190 1.04 0.69 -21.00
C VAL A 190 1.58 0.60 -22.43
N TRP A 191 2.66 -0.13 -22.64
CA TRP A 191 3.24 -0.32 -23.97
C TRP A 191 2.30 -1.06 -24.93
N ASP A 192 1.76 -2.21 -24.52
CA ASP A 192 0.87 -3.03 -25.36
C ASP A 192 -0.44 -2.30 -25.70
N LEU A 193 -1.13 -1.74 -24.70
CA LEU A 193 -2.38 -1.01 -24.92
C LEU A 193 -2.18 0.26 -25.74
N SER A 194 -1.09 1.00 -25.51
CA SER A 194 -0.77 2.17 -26.32
C SER A 194 -0.52 1.81 -27.77
N SER A 195 0.22 0.73 -28.02
CA SER A 195 0.49 0.27 -29.39
C SER A 195 -0.80 -0.11 -30.13
N LYS A 196 -1.73 -0.80 -29.45
CA LYS A 196 -3.03 -1.20 -29.98
C LYS A 196 -3.97 -0.02 -30.21
N ALA A 197 -3.90 1.01 -29.37
CA ALA A 197 -4.66 2.25 -29.53
C ALA A 197 -4.13 3.16 -30.66
N GLY A 198 -3.01 2.79 -31.29
CA GLY A 198 -2.38 3.58 -32.35
C GLY A 198 -1.50 4.72 -31.84
N GLY A 199 -0.97 4.59 -30.61
CA GLY A 199 -0.02 5.51 -29.98
C GLY A 199 -0.61 6.30 -28.80
N ILE A 200 0.24 6.70 -27.85
CA ILE A 200 -0.15 7.52 -26.68
C ILE A 200 -0.81 8.83 -27.12
N GLU A 201 -0.33 9.43 -28.21
CA GLU A 201 -0.87 10.70 -28.75
C GLU A 201 -2.36 10.60 -29.11
N LYS A 202 -2.80 9.48 -29.71
CA LYS A 202 -4.21 9.28 -30.02
C LYS A 202 -5.07 9.13 -28.77
N ILE A 203 -4.55 8.46 -27.75
CA ILE A 203 -5.23 8.34 -26.46
C ILE A 203 -5.41 9.72 -25.84
N LEU A 204 -4.33 10.52 -25.77
CA LEU A 204 -4.37 11.88 -25.23
C LEU A 204 -5.36 12.78 -26.00
N ALA A 205 -5.37 12.70 -27.33
CA ALA A 205 -6.29 13.46 -28.17
C ALA A 205 -7.77 13.06 -27.98
N SER A 206 -8.04 11.84 -27.52
CA SER A 206 -9.40 11.34 -27.28
C SER A 206 -9.98 11.73 -25.91
N THR A 207 -9.17 12.34 -25.04
CA THR A 207 -9.60 12.74 -23.69
C THR A 207 -10.50 13.98 -23.69
N LYS A 208 -11.38 14.05 -22.68
CA LYS A 208 -12.29 15.20 -22.49
C LYS A 208 -11.50 16.48 -22.19
N PRO A 209 -12.00 17.68 -22.56
CA PRO A 209 -11.40 18.94 -22.13
C PRO A 209 -11.25 19.00 -20.61
N GLY A 210 -10.07 19.38 -20.13
CA GLY A 210 -9.79 19.46 -18.69
C GLY A 210 -9.56 18.12 -17.99
N PHE A 211 -9.49 17.00 -18.71
CA PHE A 211 -9.24 15.67 -18.12
C PHE A 211 -7.94 15.60 -17.31
N PHE A 212 -6.89 16.31 -17.76
CA PHE A 212 -5.62 16.42 -17.07
C PHE A 212 -5.48 17.68 -16.21
N ARG A 213 -6.59 18.35 -15.87
CA ARG A 213 -6.56 19.53 -14.99
C ARG A 213 -6.18 19.11 -13.57
N PHE A 214 -5.14 19.70 -13.02
CA PHE A 214 -4.68 19.37 -11.66
C PHE A 214 -5.38 20.19 -10.57
N PHE A 215 -5.79 21.41 -10.88
CA PHE A 215 -6.44 22.32 -9.93
C PHE A 215 -7.96 22.28 -10.06
N PRO A 216 -8.69 22.34 -8.94
CA PRO A 216 -10.14 22.38 -8.97
C PRO A 216 -10.65 23.69 -9.60
N GLU A 217 -11.94 23.72 -9.90
CA GLU A 217 -12.60 24.98 -10.24
C GLU A 217 -12.55 25.95 -9.06
N MET A 218 -12.47 27.24 -9.38
CA MET A 218 -12.37 28.32 -8.40
C MET A 218 -13.72 28.62 -7.72
N ASN A 219 -14.45 27.58 -7.36
CA ASN A 219 -15.67 27.64 -6.57
C ASN A 219 -15.42 26.99 -5.21
N ALA A 220 -16.13 27.47 -4.18
CA ALA A 220 -15.89 27.02 -2.80
C ALA A 220 -16.02 25.50 -2.66
N LYS A 221 -17.06 24.89 -3.24
CA LYS A 221 -17.32 23.45 -3.14
C LYS A 221 -16.16 22.61 -3.67
N SER A 222 -15.67 22.91 -4.86
CA SER A 222 -14.58 22.18 -5.50
C SER A 222 -13.25 22.37 -4.77
N ILE A 223 -12.97 23.57 -4.27
CA ILE A 223 -11.77 23.82 -3.45
C ILE A 223 -11.84 23.03 -2.14
N PHE A 224 -12.99 23.04 -1.45
CA PHE A 224 -13.16 22.28 -0.22
C PHE A 224 -13.01 20.77 -0.44
N ALA A 225 -13.62 20.23 -1.51
CA ALA A 225 -13.47 18.81 -1.85
C ALA A 225 -12.01 18.45 -2.17
N TYR A 226 -11.30 19.31 -2.91
CA TYR A 226 -9.90 19.11 -3.25
C TYR A 226 -8.99 19.10 -2.02
N ILE A 227 -9.16 20.07 -1.12
CA ILE A 227 -8.41 20.12 0.15
C ILE A 227 -8.76 18.91 1.02
N ALA A 228 -10.04 18.53 1.09
CA ALA A 228 -10.47 17.35 1.83
C ALA A 228 -9.81 16.07 1.29
N ALA A 229 -9.76 15.87 -0.03
CA ALA A 229 -9.09 14.72 -0.65
C ALA A 229 -7.61 14.63 -0.25
N TRP A 230 -6.87 15.76 -0.34
CA TRP A 230 -5.47 15.83 0.11
C TRP A 230 -5.30 15.54 1.60
N MET A 231 -6.19 16.04 2.45
CA MET A 231 -6.08 15.85 3.90
C MET A 231 -6.44 14.41 4.30
N THR A 232 -7.47 13.81 3.68
CA THR A 232 -7.97 12.48 4.03
C THR A 232 -6.87 11.43 3.91
N ILE A 233 -6.20 11.36 2.76
CA ILE A 233 -5.12 10.39 2.55
C ILE A 233 -3.76 10.98 2.95
N GLY A 234 -3.45 12.21 2.53
CA GLY A 234 -2.13 12.81 2.76
C GLY A 234 -1.78 13.05 4.23
N LEU A 235 -2.73 13.52 5.03
CA LEU A 235 -2.50 13.75 6.47
C LEU A 235 -3.11 12.63 7.32
N GLY A 236 -4.28 12.12 6.95
CA GLY A 236 -5.01 11.11 7.72
C GLY A 236 -4.28 9.78 7.83
N SER A 237 -3.40 9.46 6.88
CA SER A 237 -2.64 8.21 6.90
C SER A 237 -1.33 8.27 7.68
N ILE A 238 -0.82 9.45 8.02
CA ILE A 238 0.44 9.61 8.80
C ILE A 238 0.43 8.79 10.12
N PRO A 239 -0.64 8.78 10.93
CA PRO A 239 -0.68 8.01 12.17
C PRO A 239 -1.05 6.52 11.99
N GLN A 240 -1.09 6.00 10.77
CA GLN A 240 -1.46 4.61 10.55
C GLN A 240 -0.35 3.63 10.96
N GLN A 241 -0.77 2.56 11.64
CA GLN A 241 0.11 1.49 12.14
C GLN A 241 0.94 0.80 11.05
N ASP A 242 0.39 0.58 9.86
CA ASP A 242 1.04 -0.09 8.74
C ASP A 242 2.22 0.71 8.15
N ILE A 243 2.06 2.03 7.98
CA ILE A 243 3.16 2.93 7.60
C ILE A 243 4.19 2.96 8.71
N PHE A 244 3.75 3.19 9.95
CA PHE A 244 4.64 3.24 11.11
C PHE A 244 5.52 1.98 11.21
N GLN A 245 4.90 0.80 11.14
CA GLN A 245 5.58 -0.49 11.28
C GLN A 245 6.65 -0.68 10.19
N ARG A 246 6.34 -0.31 8.94
CA ARG A 246 7.29 -0.38 7.81
C ARG A 246 8.46 0.58 7.96
N VAL A 247 8.20 1.83 8.35
CA VAL A 247 9.26 2.82 8.60
C VAL A 247 10.16 2.34 9.75
N MET A 248 9.57 1.83 10.84
CA MET A 248 10.33 1.38 12.02
C MET A 248 11.12 0.09 11.78
N ALA A 249 10.69 -0.77 10.87
CA ALA A 249 11.41 -2.00 10.50
C ALA A 249 12.71 -1.76 9.73
N SER A 250 12.97 -0.51 9.31
CA SER A 250 14.19 -0.10 8.62
C SER A 250 15.45 -0.33 9.45
N LYS A 251 16.56 -0.72 8.79
CA LYS A 251 17.85 -1.04 9.44
C LYS A 251 18.55 0.13 10.13
N SER A 252 18.16 1.36 9.83
CA SER A 252 18.68 2.57 10.47
C SER A 252 17.72 3.73 10.30
N GLU A 253 17.90 4.78 11.10
CA GLU A 253 17.15 6.03 10.98
C GLU A 253 17.26 6.64 9.57
N LYS A 254 18.46 6.61 8.97
CA LYS A 254 18.68 7.09 7.60
C LYS A 254 17.84 6.29 6.60
N VAL A 255 17.81 4.98 6.75
CA VAL A 255 17.03 4.10 5.88
C VAL A 255 15.53 4.34 6.08
N ALA A 256 15.07 4.57 7.31
CA ALA A 256 13.68 4.90 7.61
C ALA A 256 13.20 6.17 6.89
N VAL A 257 14.05 7.19 6.81
CA VAL A 257 13.76 8.43 6.07
C VAL A 257 13.78 8.18 4.57
N TYR A 258 14.87 7.61 4.06
CA TYR A 258 15.03 7.42 2.63
C TYR A 258 14.02 6.43 2.05
N SER A 259 13.58 5.42 2.81
CA SER A 259 12.55 4.48 2.35
C SER A 259 11.20 5.15 2.21
N SER A 260 10.83 6.06 3.13
CA SER A 260 9.61 6.88 2.99
C SER A 260 9.69 7.81 1.79
N LEU A 261 10.82 8.50 1.59
CA LEU A 261 10.99 9.40 0.45
C LEU A 261 11.03 8.67 -0.90
N LEU A 262 11.68 7.50 -0.97
CA LEU A 262 11.67 6.66 -2.17
C LEU A 262 10.29 6.07 -2.42
N GLY A 263 9.61 5.57 -1.39
CA GLY A 263 8.23 5.09 -1.50
C GLY A 263 7.29 6.19 -2.03
N SER A 264 7.43 7.42 -1.53
CA SER A 264 6.70 8.60 -2.03
C SER A 264 6.96 8.87 -3.51
N PHE A 265 8.19 8.71 -3.98
CA PHE A 265 8.56 8.93 -5.39
C PHE A 265 8.07 7.83 -6.33
N PHE A 266 7.93 6.59 -5.84
CA PHE A 266 7.49 5.45 -6.66
C PHE A 266 5.97 5.31 -6.80
N ILE A 267 5.21 5.91 -5.89
CA ILE A 267 3.74 6.06 -5.99
C ILE A 267 3.40 7.05 -7.12
#